data_AF-A0A2E8RJD1-F1
#
_entry.id   AF-A0A2E8RJD1-F1
#
_cell.length_a   1.000
_cell.length_b   1.000
_cell.length_c   1.000
_cell.angle_alpha   90.00
_cell.angle_beta   90.00
_cell.angle_gamma   90.00
#
_symmetry.space_group_name_H-M   'P 1'
#
loop_
_entity.id
_entity.type
_entity.pdbx_description
1 polymer ?
#
loop_
_entity_poly.entity_id
_entity_poly.type
_entity_poly.pdbx_seq_one_letter_code
_entity_poly.pdbx_strand_id
1 'polypeptide(L)'
;MKILFFQSLFLLLSFSLFVTGQQQITWPKDGAEMVLIPSGAFEMGDHLNDGDISERPVHRVELDSFYMDKHQVTVGQFRQFINQSGYDYPAHLWSKVAEYSPADDYPMVRLDWDDASAYARWAGKRLPTEAEWEYASRGRLVGKQYPWGDNWDAARDYANYSGTGGKDKWDLCSPVGSFKPNGYGLYDMVGNVWEWCADWYDKDYYESSPASNPTGPNTGEIRVLRGGSWNNYKKTLRLTHRSYHAPSVRYSLSGFRTVSSVRTKQVGALIGDINEDGIVNIFDLVIAVGSFRKMGTDLVGDVNGDNLVNIFDLVIIAGSFGQLLVSPSTASEIMLTTQQKRDLAFVVDQLLVSSQRSIAEEVVLRWLQSVLPERLPTTTQLLANYPNPFNPDTWIPFELGQDTEVIIRIYDVKSQLIRQLELGMVTAGRYLTSGRSAYWNGETDKGEVAANGIYFYQLQAGNYIKTRKMVILK
;
A
#
# COMPACT_ATOMS: atom_id res chain seq x y z
N MET A 1 -68.71 -24.65 -5.75
CA MET A 1 -69.08 -24.24 -7.13
C MET A 1 -68.66 -22.79 -7.30
N LYS A 2 -67.79 -22.47 -8.30
CA LYS A 2 -67.27 -21.12 -8.68
C LYS A 2 -66.35 -20.45 -7.61
N ILE A 3 -65.25 -19.72 -7.87
CA ILE A 3 -64.72 -18.83 -8.98
C ILE A 3 -65.27 -17.40 -8.85
N LEU A 4 -64.53 -16.27 -8.85
CA LEU A 4 -63.11 -15.91 -9.21
C LEU A 4 -62.19 -15.63 -7.97
N PHE A 5 -61.27 -14.64 -7.97
CA PHE A 5 -59.83 -14.69 -8.38
C PHE A 5 -59.09 -13.34 -8.03
N PHE A 6 -57.79 -13.18 -8.37
CA PHE A 6 -56.90 -11.97 -8.20
C PHE A 6 -56.47 -11.56 -6.76
N GLN A 7 -55.34 -10.88 -6.50
CA GLN A 7 -53.95 -10.99 -7.02
C GLN A 7 -52.96 -10.18 -6.13
N SER A 8 -51.65 -10.43 -6.27
CA SER A 8 -50.52 -9.52 -6.02
C SER A 8 -50.42 -8.75 -4.68
N LEU A 9 -49.55 -9.23 -3.77
CA LEU A 9 -48.70 -8.35 -2.95
C LEU A 9 -47.30 -8.95 -2.75
N PHE A 10 -46.45 -8.80 -3.77
CA PHE A 10 -45.01 -9.00 -3.64
C PHE A 10 -44.38 -7.63 -3.39
N LEU A 11 -43.96 -7.34 -2.16
CA LEU A 11 -43.19 -6.13 -1.86
C LEU A 11 -41.98 -6.48 -0.98
N LEU A 12 -40.83 -5.93 -1.35
CA LEU A 12 -39.53 -6.34 -0.83
C LEU A 12 -39.33 -5.94 0.64
N LEU A 13 -39.06 -6.94 1.49
CA LEU A 13 -38.39 -6.73 2.77
C LEU A 13 -36.87 -6.62 2.56
N SER A 14 -36.44 -5.62 1.78
CA SER A 14 -35.04 -5.23 1.67
C SER A 14 -34.63 -4.49 2.95
N PHE A 15 -34.39 -5.26 4.01
CA PHE A 15 -33.99 -4.73 5.32
C PHE A 15 -32.67 -3.97 5.18
N SER A 16 -32.70 -2.65 5.35
CA SER A 16 -31.53 -1.79 5.19
C SER A 16 -30.50 -2.11 6.27
N LEU A 17 -29.38 -2.72 5.87
CA LEU A 17 -28.19 -2.79 6.70
C LEU A 17 -27.67 -1.37 6.92
N PHE A 18 -28.01 -0.79 8.07
CA PHE A 18 -27.41 0.45 8.55
C PHE A 18 -25.93 0.19 8.83
N VAL A 19 -25.09 0.41 7.82
CA VAL A 19 -23.64 0.57 8.00
C VAL A 19 -23.44 1.88 8.77
N THR A 20 -23.38 1.79 10.10
CA THR A 20 -23.00 2.90 10.98
C THR A 20 -21.49 3.16 10.89
N GLY A 21 -21.01 3.46 9.68
CA GLY A 21 -19.70 4.03 9.46
C GLY A 21 -19.62 5.40 10.12
N GLN A 22 -18.51 5.68 10.78
CA GLN A 22 -18.34 6.89 11.57
C GLN A 22 -18.23 8.11 10.64
N GLN A 23 -19.32 8.87 10.47
CA GLN A 23 -19.41 9.97 9.49
C GLN A 23 -18.42 11.11 9.71
N GLN A 24 -17.88 11.28 10.92
CA GLN A 24 -16.84 12.25 11.22
C GLN A 24 -15.79 11.66 12.16
N ILE A 25 -14.51 11.87 11.84
CA ILE A 25 -13.35 11.47 12.65
C ILE A 25 -12.54 12.70 13.07
N THR A 26 -11.71 12.55 14.10
CA THR A 26 -10.64 13.51 14.42
C THR A 26 -9.32 12.87 14.03
N TRP A 27 -8.55 13.51 13.16
CA TRP A 27 -7.33 12.95 12.63
C TRP A 27 -6.18 13.05 13.65
N PRO A 28 -5.52 11.94 14.04
CA PRO A 28 -4.60 11.95 15.19
C PRO A 28 -3.35 12.82 15.04
N LYS A 29 -2.93 13.12 13.79
CA LYS A 29 -1.64 13.78 13.51
C LYS A 29 -1.71 15.31 13.58
N ASP A 30 -2.83 15.90 13.20
CA ASP A 30 -3.04 17.35 13.08
C ASP A 30 -4.33 17.86 13.74
N GLY A 31 -5.06 16.98 14.44
CA GLY A 31 -6.29 17.32 15.15
C GLY A 31 -7.48 17.69 14.26
N ALA A 32 -7.35 17.60 12.93
CA ALA A 32 -8.41 18.02 12.02
C ALA A 32 -9.67 17.15 12.18
N GLU A 33 -10.84 17.78 12.26
CA GLU A 33 -12.10 17.07 12.01
C GLU A 33 -12.19 16.74 10.51
N MET A 34 -12.39 15.46 10.16
CA MET A 34 -12.61 15.02 8.78
C MET A 34 -13.97 14.34 8.63
N VAL A 35 -14.65 14.60 7.52
CA VAL A 35 -15.95 14.04 7.16
C VAL A 35 -15.76 12.88 6.19
N LEU A 36 -16.48 11.78 6.38
CA LEU A 36 -16.58 10.69 5.40
C LEU A 36 -17.43 11.12 4.21
N ILE A 37 -16.80 11.29 3.05
CA ILE A 37 -17.46 11.48 1.78
C ILE A 37 -17.72 10.08 1.19
N PRO A 38 -18.98 9.71 0.88
CA PRO A 38 -19.32 8.39 0.35
C PRO A 38 -18.82 8.25 -1.08
N SER A 39 -18.60 7.00 -1.52
CA SER A 39 -18.40 6.72 -2.95
C SER A 39 -19.66 7.00 -3.76
N GLY A 40 -19.50 7.35 -5.03
CA GLY A 40 -20.62 7.58 -5.92
C GLY A 40 -20.25 8.23 -7.25
N ALA A 41 -21.25 8.30 -8.14
CA ALA A 41 -21.14 8.98 -9.42
C ALA A 41 -21.73 10.39 -9.36
N PHE A 42 -21.15 11.33 -10.09
CA PHE A 42 -21.71 12.66 -10.34
C PHE A 42 -21.40 13.16 -11.75
N GLU A 43 -22.05 14.26 -12.12
CA GLU A 43 -21.74 15.03 -13.32
C GLU A 43 -20.86 16.22 -12.93
N MET A 44 -19.63 16.24 -13.42
CA MET A 44 -18.60 17.23 -13.15
C MET A 44 -18.61 18.32 -14.24
N GLY A 45 -18.41 19.58 -13.86
CA GLY A 45 -18.46 20.73 -14.77
C GLY A 45 -19.81 21.46 -14.87
N ASP A 46 -19.88 22.44 -15.79
CA ASP A 46 -20.93 23.45 -15.90
C ASP A 46 -22.16 23.00 -16.71
N HIS A 47 -23.22 22.63 -15.97
CA HIS A 47 -24.56 22.29 -16.45
C HIS A 47 -25.33 23.44 -17.13
N LEU A 48 -24.98 24.70 -16.87
CA LEU A 48 -25.76 25.87 -17.26
C LEU A 48 -25.13 26.63 -18.44
N ASN A 49 -23.88 26.32 -18.78
CA ASN A 49 -23.14 26.94 -19.88
C ASN A 49 -23.03 28.48 -19.69
N ASP A 50 -22.86 28.91 -18.43
CA ASP A 50 -22.61 30.30 -18.01
C ASP A 50 -21.17 30.54 -17.49
N GLY A 51 -20.40 29.47 -17.39
CA GLY A 51 -18.99 29.45 -17.00
C GLY A 51 -18.01 29.65 -18.14
N ASP A 52 -16.73 29.58 -17.79
CA ASP A 52 -15.63 29.61 -18.75
C ASP A 52 -15.51 28.27 -19.50
N ILE A 53 -14.79 28.27 -20.62
CA ILE A 53 -14.74 27.10 -21.52
C ILE A 53 -14.10 25.86 -20.87
N SER A 54 -13.20 26.05 -19.92
CA SER A 54 -12.56 24.97 -19.17
C SER A 54 -13.43 24.30 -18.11
N GLU A 55 -14.61 24.86 -17.79
CA GLU A 55 -15.61 24.22 -16.92
C GLU A 55 -16.45 23.17 -17.68
N ARG A 56 -16.16 22.94 -18.96
CA ARG A 56 -16.94 22.11 -19.89
C ARG A 56 -16.00 21.15 -20.65
N PRO A 57 -16.49 20.03 -21.21
CA PRO A 57 -17.86 19.53 -21.15
C PRO A 57 -18.28 19.04 -19.75
N VAL A 58 -19.59 18.96 -19.52
CA VAL A 58 -20.12 18.17 -18.41
C VAL A 58 -19.83 16.70 -18.69
N HIS A 59 -19.17 16.02 -17.76
CA HIS A 59 -18.77 14.62 -17.91
C HIS A 59 -19.07 13.83 -16.63
N ARG A 60 -19.22 12.51 -16.77
CA ARG A 60 -19.57 11.62 -15.65
C ARG A 60 -18.31 11.12 -14.95
N VAL A 61 -18.22 11.37 -13.66
CA VAL A 61 -17.12 10.91 -12.79
C VAL A 61 -17.67 10.04 -11.67
N GLU A 62 -16.97 8.96 -11.37
CA GLU A 62 -17.16 8.04 -10.25
C GLU A 62 -15.97 8.19 -9.30
N LEU A 63 -16.27 8.32 -8.01
CA LEU A 63 -15.25 8.42 -6.96
C LEU A 63 -15.47 7.35 -5.89
N ASP A 64 -14.37 6.85 -5.34
CA ASP A 64 -14.38 6.06 -4.13
C ASP A 64 -14.64 6.90 -2.87
N SER A 65 -14.84 6.25 -1.73
CA SER A 65 -15.04 6.95 -0.47
C SER A 65 -13.72 7.48 0.09
N PHE A 66 -13.68 8.77 0.41
CA PHE A 66 -12.53 9.44 1.04
C PHE A 66 -12.97 10.23 2.28
N TYR A 67 -12.06 10.43 3.22
CA TYR A 67 -12.22 11.43 4.27
C TYR A 67 -11.71 12.78 3.75
N MET A 68 -12.45 13.86 3.97
CA MET A 68 -12.03 15.24 3.67
C MET A 68 -12.03 16.10 4.94
N ASP A 69 -11.03 16.96 5.10
CA ASP A 69 -11.03 17.96 6.17
C ASP A 69 -12.29 18.83 6.10
N LYS A 70 -12.98 18.90 7.24
CA LYS A 70 -14.22 19.66 7.45
C LYS A 70 -14.06 21.16 7.20
N HIS A 71 -12.83 21.64 7.34
CA HIS A 71 -12.42 23.04 7.28
C HIS A 71 -11.18 23.18 6.39
N GLN A 72 -10.82 24.42 6.02
CA GLN A 72 -9.48 24.74 5.49
C GLN A 72 -8.41 24.49 6.57
N VAL A 73 -7.20 24.06 6.17
CA VAL A 73 -6.09 23.85 7.13
C VAL A 73 -5.72 25.18 7.78
N THR A 74 -5.67 25.21 9.11
CA THR A 74 -5.53 26.48 9.85
C THR A 74 -4.08 26.89 10.08
N VAL A 75 -3.88 28.17 10.39
CA VAL A 75 -2.59 28.73 10.81
C VAL A 75 -1.99 27.96 11.99
N GLY A 76 -2.82 27.57 12.99
CA GLY A 76 -2.37 26.80 14.14
C GLY A 76 -1.90 25.39 13.79
N GLN A 77 -2.61 24.72 12.88
CA GLN A 77 -2.21 23.41 12.37
C GLN A 77 -0.91 23.49 11.55
N PHE A 78 -0.75 24.51 10.71
CA PHE A 78 0.49 24.70 9.94
C PHE A 78 1.70 25.06 10.83
N ARG A 79 1.46 25.79 11.94
CA ARG A 79 2.47 25.98 13.01
C ARG A 79 2.84 24.65 13.69
N GLN A 80 1.88 23.78 13.98
CA GLN A 80 2.15 22.43 14.51
C GLN A 80 2.98 21.59 13.53
N PHE A 81 2.67 21.65 12.22
CA PHE A 81 3.46 20.99 11.18
C PHE A 81 4.93 21.40 11.22
N ILE A 82 5.22 22.71 11.14
CA ILE A 82 6.60 23.23 11.16
C ILE A 82 7.32 22.83 12.45
N ASN A 83 6.67 23.04 13.61
CA ASN A 83 7.26 22.74 14.92
C ASN A 83 7.55 21.24 15.13
N GLN A 84 6.79 20.33 14.52
CA GLN A 84 7.00 18.88 14.64
C GLN A 84 7.87 18.27 13.52
N SER A 85 8.08 18.96 12.41
CA SER A 85 8.82 18.44 11.24
C SER A 85 10.19 19.08 11.04
N GLY A 86 10.39 20.32 11.50
CA GLY A 86 11.55 21.13 11.13
C GLY A 86 11.48 21.69 9.71
N TYR A 87 10.29 21.73 9.08
CA TYR A 87 10.11 22.26 7.73
C TYR A 87 10.45 23.77 7.64
N ASP A 88 11.34 24.15 6.73
CA ASP A 88 11.83 25.52 6.54
C ASP A 88 10.85 26.39 5.74
N TYR A 89 9.72 26.73 6.37
CA TYR A 89 8.79 27.73 5.81
C TYR A 89 9.39 29.15 5.99
N PRO A 90 9.52 29.97 4.92
CA PRO A 90 10.28 31.21 4.98
C PRO A 90 9.78 32.20 6.04
N ALA A 91 10.55 32.36 7.12
CA ALA A 91 10.12 33.08 8.34
C ALA A 91 9.59 34.51 8.11
N HIS A 92 10.06 35.20 7.07
CA HIS A 92 9.62 36.54 6.67
C HIS A 92 8.18 36.60 6.13
N LEU A 93 7.53 35.46 5.89
CA LEU A 93 6.15 35.37 5.44
C LEU A 93 5.15 35.38 6.60
N TRP A 94 5.54 35.02 7.83
CA TRP A 94 4.61 34.95 8.97
C TRP A 94 3.91 36.29 9.26
N SER A 95 4.58 37.43 9.05
CA SER A 95 3.95 38.75 9.14
C SER A 95 2.91 38.99 8.04
N LYS A 96 3.14 38.45 6.83
CA LYS A 96 2.19 38.47 5.70
C LYS A 96 1.08 37.42 5.82
N VAL A 97 1.23 36.41 6.69
CA VAL A 97 0.14 35.51 7.10
C VAL A 97 -0.76 36.25 8.07
N ALA A 98 -0.18 36.82 9.13
CA ALA A 98 -0.93 37.55 10.17
C ALA A 98 -1.71 38.77 9.65
N GLU A 99 -1.31 39.34 8.51
CA GLU A 99 -2.04 40.39 7.78
C GLU A 99 -3.45 39.95 7.35
N TYR A 100 -3.66 38.69 6.94
CA TYR A 100 -4.94 38.17 6.44
C TYR A 100 -5.58 37.13 7.36
N SER A 101 -4.75 36.41 8.12
CA SER A 101 -5.09 35.28 8.98
C SER A 101 -4.41 35.47 10.34
N PRO A 102 -4.94 36.36 11.21
CA PRO A 102 -4.23 36.85 12.41
C PRO A 102 -4.12 35.85 13.57
N ALA A 103 -4.97 34.82 13.63
CA ALA A 103 -5.04 33.86 14.74
C ALA A 103 -5.04 32.40 14.25
N ASP A 104 -4.85 31.46 15.18
CA ASP A 104 -4.62 30.03 14.88
C ASP A 104 -5.83 29.29 14.28
N ASP A 105 -7.02 29.88 14.36
CA ASP A 105 -8.31 29.40 13.83
C ASP A 105 -8.64 29.94 12.42
N TYR A 106 -7.79 30.81 11.85
CA TYR A 106 -7.92 31.29 10.47
C TYR A 106 -7.25 30.32 9.48
N PRO A 107 -7.67 30.30 8.19
CA PRO A 107 -7.03 29.46 7.17
C PRO A 107 -5.56 29.87 6.96
N MET A 108 -4.69 28.89 6.76
CA MET A 108 -3.31 29.16 6.38
C MET A 108 -3.25 29.67 4.94
N VAL A 109 -2.52 30.78 4.74
CA VAL A 109 -2.32 31.47 3.46
C VAL A 109 -0.85 31.80 3.26
N ARG A 110 -0.48 32.48 2.16
CA ARG A 110 0.93 32.78 1.80
C ARG A 110 1.80 31.52 1.69
N LEU A 111 1.18 30.42 1.28
CA LEU A 111 1.84 29.15 1.00
C LEU A 111 1.71 28.80 -0.49
N ASP A 112 2.63 27.98 -0.97
CA ASP A 112 2.62 27.45 -2.32
C ASP A 112 2.13 26.00 -2.35
N TRP A 113 2.11 25.36 -3.52
CA TRP A 113 1.59 24.00 -3.67
C TRP A 113 2.49 22.96 -2.99
N ASP A 114 3.81 23.23 -2.93
CA ASP A 114 4.78 22.34 -2.29
C ASP A 114 4.73 22.47 -0.76
N ASP A 115 4.52 23.68 -0.21
CA ASP A 115 4.19 23.90 1.20
C ASP A 115 2.95 23.08 1.63
N ALA A 116 1.86 23.19 0.86
CA ALA A 116 0.60 22.49 1.13
C ALA A 116 0.75 20.96 1.02
N SER A 117 1.48 20.50 0.00
CA SER A 117 1.78 19.07 -0.22
C SER A 117 2.79 18.51 0.80
N ALA A 118 3.65 19.34 1.39
CA ALA A 118 4.53 18.94 2.50
C ALA A 118 3.74 18.78 3.81
N TYR A 119 2.84 19.72 4.12
CA TYR A 119 1.90 19.57 5.24
C TYR A 119 1.08 18.29 5.11
N ALA A 120 0.45 18.06 3.94
CA ALA A 120 -0.44 16.93 3.74
C ALA A 120 0.28 15.59 3.99
N ARG A 121 1.48 15.41 3.41
CA ARG A 121 2.30 14.21 3.64
C ARG A 121 2.72 14.05 5.10
N TRP A 122 3.14 15.14 5.78
CA TRP A 122 3.44 15.09 7.23
C TRP A 122 2.21 14.72 8.07
N ALA A 123 1.01 15.10 7.64
CA ALA A 123 -0.24 14.74 8.29
C ALA A 123 -0.61 13.26 8.07
N GLY A 124 -0.02 12.56 7.10
CA GLY A 124 -0.50 11.23 6.66
C GLY A 124 -1.73 11.32 5.74
N LYS A 125 -1.80 12.40 4.96
CA LYS A 125 -2.90 12.80 4.08
C LYS A 125 -2.36 13.23 2.71
N ARG A 126 -3.24 13.60 1.79
CA ARG A 126 -2.91 14.20 0.48
C ARG A 126 -3.80 15.42 0.19
N LEU A 127 -3.48 16.18 -0.85
CA LEU A 127 -4.42 17.15 -1.40
C LEU A 127 -5.60 16.42 -2.10
N PRO A 128 -6.81 16.99 -2.12
CA PRO A 128 -7.91 16.46 -2.92
C PRO A 128 -7.58 16.52 -4.41
N THR A 129 -8.12 15.61 -5.22
CA THR A 129 -8.22 15.86 -6.66
C THR A 129 -9.27 16.93 -6.96
N GLU A 130 -9.23 17.54 -8.14
CA GLU A 130 -10.23 18.50 -8.59
C GLU A 130 -11.65 17.91 -8.58
N ALA A 131 -11.76 16.61 -8.89
CA ALA A 131 -13.02 15.88 -8.87
C ALA A 131 -13.51 15.58 -7.45
N GLU A 132 -12.64 15.12 -6.56
CA GLU A 132 -12.97 14.95 -5.13
C GLU A 132 -13.42 16.28 -4.53
N TRP A 133 -12.73 17.37 -4.86
CA TRP A 133 -13.07 18.71 -4.41
C TRP A 133 -14.45 19.15 -4.91
N GLU A 134 -14.75 18.99 -6.20
CA GLU A 134 -16.05 19.41 -6.74
C GLU A 134 -17.21 18.54 -6.21
N TYR A 135 -17.01 17.21 -6.13
CA TYR A 135 -18.00 16.27 -5.58
C TYR A 135 -18.32 16.57 -4.12
N ALA A 136 -17.30 16.77 -3.30
CA ALA A 136 -17.44 17.13 -1.90
C ALA A 136 -18.10 18.51 -1.74
N SER A 137 -17.72 19.49 -2.55
CA SER A 137 -18.29 20.85 -2.53
C SER A 137 -19.77 20.86 -2.91
N ARG A 138 -20.18 20.05 -3.91
CA ARG A 138 -21.58 19.89 -4.34
C ARG A 138 -22.51 19.43 -3.21
N GLY A 139 -22.01 18.79 -2.15
CA GLY A 139 -22.76 18.62 -0.90
C GLY A 139 -24.09 17.86 -1.06
N ARG A 140 -24.10 16.81 -1.89
CA ARG A 140 -25.28 16.02 -2.32
C ARG A 140 -26.25 16.73 -3.29
N LEU A 141 -25.94 17.95 -3.74
CA LEU A 141 -26.75 18.68 -4.73
C LEU A 141 -26.33 18.36 -6.17
N VAL A 142 -27.30 18.10 -7.04
CA VAL A 142 -27.10 17.81 -8.47
C VAL A 142 -27.43 19.06 -9.29
N GLY A 143 -26.55 19.42 -10.25
CA GLY A 143 -26.79 20.51 -11.20
C GLY A 143 -27.02 21.89 -10.55
N LYS A 144 -26.27 22.23 -9.51
CA LYS A 144 -26.39 23.51 -8.77
C LYS A 144 -25.19 24.41 -8.92
N GLN A 145 -25.44 25.73 -8.90
CA GLN A 145 -24.37 26.73 -9.01
C GLN A 145 -23.51 26.83 -7.75
N TYR A 146 -24.07 26.71 -6.55
CA TYR A 146 -23.37 26.94 -5.27
C TYR A 146 -23.63 25.80 -4.27
N PRO A 147 -22.80 25.61 -3.22
CA PRO A 147 -22.99 24.56 -2.20
C PRO A 147 -24.34 24.57 -1.46
N TRP A 148 -25.10 25.66 -1.57
CA TRP A 148 -26.42 25.89 -0.97
C TRP A 148 -27.58 25.89 -1.98
N GLY A 149 -27.33 25.53 -3.25
CA GLY A 149 -28.29 25.68 -4.35
C GLY A 149 -28.21 27.05 -5.03
N ASP A 150 -29.15 27.34 -5.92
CA ASP A 150 -28.99 28.44 -6.90
C ASP A 150 -29.39 29.84 -6.38
N ASN A 151 -30.00 29.93 -5.20
CA ASN A 151 -30.41 31.22 -4.63
C ASN A 151 -29.18 31.99 -4.11
N TRP A 152 -28.87 33.10 -4.77
CA TRP A 152 -27.75 33.96 -4.39
C TRP A 152 -28.00 34.76 -3.10
N ASP A 153 -29.26 35.03 -2.72
CA ASP A 153 -29.56 35.77 -1.48
C ASP A 153 -29.13 35.00 -0.22
N ALA A 154 -28.98 33.68 -0.33
CA ALA A 154 -28.46 32.82 0.73
C ALA A 154 -26.93 32.82 0.83
N ALA A 155 -26.19 33.35 -0.16
CA ALA A 155 -24.72 33.21 -0.23
C ALA A 155 -23.99 33.66 1.03
N ARG A 156 -24.50 34.70 1.70
CA ARG A 156 -23.88 35.25 2.91
C ARG A 156 -24.00 34.34 4.14
N ASP A 157 -24.92 33.38 4.14
CA ASP A 157 -25.00 32.39 5.22
C ASP A 157 -23.93 31.29 5.09
N TYR A 158 -23.28 31.17 3.92
CA TYR A 158 -22.42 30.04 3.55
C TYR A 158 -20.98 30.43 3.15
N ALA A 159 -20.70 31.71 2.86
CA ALA A 159 -19.41 32.14 2.32
C ALA A 159 -18.94 33.53 2.78
N ASN A 160 -17.63 33.67 2.91
CA ASN A 160 -16.90 34.93 2.96
C ASN A 160 -16.45 35.34 1.54
N TYR A 161 -16.89 36.49 1.04
CA TYR A 161 -16.69 36.92 -0.35
C TYR A 161 -16.85 38.45 -0.52
N SER A 162 -16.47 38.98 -1.68
CA SER A 162 -16.46 40.42 -1.94
C SER A 162 -17.80 40.94 -2.43
N GLY A 163 -18.20 42.12 -1.95
CA GLY A 163 -19.48 42.76 -2.32
C GLY A 163 -20.68 42.41 -1.44
N THR A 164 -20.46 42.08 -0.16
CA THR A 164 -21.50 41.78 0.86
C THR A 164 -22.40 42.96 1.25
N GLY A 165 -22.29 44.12 0.59
CA GLY A 165 -23.19 45.26 0.76
C GLY A 165 -23.13 45.92 2.15
N GLY A 166 -21.97 45.89 2.81
CA GLY A 166 -21.79 46.49 4.15
C GLY A 166 -22.34 45.65 5.31
N LYS A 167 -22.44 44.33 5.14
CA LYS A 167 -22.89 43.37 6.17
C LYS A 167 -21.82 42.37 6.61
N ASP A 168 -20.57 42.54 6.20
CA ASP A 168 -19.46 41.76 6.75
C ASP A 168 -18.94 42.34 8.07
N LYS A 169 -18.27 41.48 8.83
CA LYS A 169 -17.43 41.81 9.99
C LYS A 169 -15.96 41.42 9.77
N TRP A 170 -15.64 40.86 8.60
CA TRP A 170 -14.30 40.55 8.13
C TRP A 170 -14.08 41.23 6.78
N ASP A 171 -13.05 42.06 6.67
CA ASP A 171 -12.62 42.68 5.39
C ASP A 171 -11.63 41.78 4.61
N LEU A 172 -11.17 40.69 5.25
CA LEU A 172 -10.16 39.73 4.77
C LEU A 172 -10.67 38.29 5.06
N CYS A 173 -9.79 37.33 5.35
CA CYS A 173 -10.22 35.99 5.75
C CYS A 173 -11.07 36.03 7.04
N SER A 174 -11.87 34.98 7.24
CA SER A 174 -12.58 34.65 8.48
C SER A 174 -11.95 33.43 9.15
N PRO A 175 -12.15 33.21 10.46
CA PRO A 175 -11.93 31.91 11.08
C PRO A 175 -12.65 30.82 10.30
N VAL A 176 -12.06 29.64 10.21
CA VAL A 176 -12.70 28.50 9.53
C VAL A 176 -13.93 28.03 10.31
N GLY A 177 -14.93 27.49 9.62
CA GLY A 177 -16.20 27.08 10.24
C GLY A 177 -17.14 28.25 10.58
N SER A 178 -16.86 29.47 10.09
CA SER A 178 -17.62 30.69 10.38
C SER A 178 -19.04 30.73 9.80
N PHE A 179 -19.34 29.87 8.83
CA PHE A 179 -20.55 29.88 8.01
C PHE A 179 -21.32 28.55 8.13
N LYS A 180 -22.47 28.44 7.45
CA LYS A 180 -23.19 27.16 7.37
C LYS A 180 -22.42 26.15 6.49
N PRO A 181 -22.37 24.87 6.87
CA PRO A 181 -21.78 23.84 6.03
C PRO A 181 -22.71 23.45 4.88
N ASN A 182 -22.14 22.79 3.87
CA ASN A 182 -22.90 22.14 2.80
C ASN A 182 -23.57 20.82 3.28
N GLY A 183 -24.28 20.12 2.39
CA GLY A 183 -25.01 18.90 2.72
C GLY A 183 -24.18 17.66 3.11
N TYR A 184 -22.85 17.73 3.07
CA TYR A 184 -21.96 16.73 3.71
C TYR A 184 -21.49 17.14 5.10
N GLY A 185 -21.63 18.41 5.50
CA GLY A 185 -21.06 18.94 6.75
C GLY A 185 -19.72 19.66 6.57
N LEU A 186 -19.31 19.95 5.34
CA LEU A 186 -18.08 20.68 5.03
C LEU A 186 -18.32 22.19 5.01
N TYR A 187 -17.39 22.94 5.59
CA TYR A 187 -17.43 24.40 5.73
C TYR A 187 -16.50 25.09 4.73
N ASP A 188 -16.81 26.34 4.41
CA ASP A 188 -15.97 27.25 3.63
C ASP A 188 -15.57 26.72 2.23
N MET A 189 -16.37 25.79 1.66
CA MET A 189 -16.10 25.19 0.34
C MET A 189 -16.13 26.19 -0.81
N VAL A 190 -16.69 27.39 -0.63
CA VAL A 190 -16.52 28.50 -1.57
C VAL A 190 -16.32 29.80 -0.81
N GLY A 191 -15.42 30.65 -1.30
CA GLY A 191 -14.99 31.84 -0.59
C GLY A 191 -14.01 31.54 0.55
N ASN A 192 -13.78 32.55 1.39
CA ASN A 192 -12.66 32.61 2.34
C ASN A 192 -11.29 32.56 1.61
N VAL A 193 -10.80 31.39 1.19
CA VAL A 193 -9.56 31.25 0.39
C VAL A 193 -9.73 30.24 -0.74
N TRP A 194 -9.03 30.47 -1.86
CA TRP A 194 -8.85 29.45 -2.89
C TRP A 194 -8.11 28.24 -2.32
N GLU A 195 -8.47 27.04 -2.75
CA GLU A 195 -7.90 25.80 -2.24
C GLU A 195 -7.11 25.05 -3.32
N TRP A 196 -5.85 24.73 -3.02
CA TRP A 196 -5.00 23.90 -3.87
C TRP A 196 -5.54 22.46 -3.99
N CYS A 197 -5.69 21.97 -5.21
CA CYS A 197 -5.93 20.56 -5.52
C CYS A 197 -4.63 19.89 -5.99
N ALA A 198 -4.60 18.55 -6.03
CA ALA A 198 -3.44 17.77 -6.47
C ALA A 198 -3.14 17.96 -7.97
N ASP A 199 -4.17 18.15 -8.78
CA ASP A 199 -4.15 18.09 -10.24
C ASP A 199 -3.26 19.18 -10.87
N TRP A 200 -2.60 18.82 -11.98
CA TRP A 200 -2.18 19.82 -12.95
C TRP A 200 -3.42 20.41 -13.64
N TYR A 201 -3.43 21.72 -13.87
CA TYR A 201 -4.51 22.36 -14.63
C TYR A 201 -4.25 22.21 -16.13
N ASP A 202 -5.22 21.61 -16.83
CA ASP A 202 -5.41 21.77 -18.26
C ASP A 202 -6.87 22.21 -18.52
N LYS A 203 -7.02 23.16 -19.43
CA LYS A 203 -8.31 23.71 -19.86
C LYS A 203 -9.17 22.68 -20.61
N ASP A 204 -8.55 21.73 -21.31
CA ASP A 204 -9.27 20.77 -22.18
C ASP A 204 -9.44 19.39 -21.52
N TYR A 205 -8.93 19.19 -20.29
CA TYR A 205 -8.93 17.89 -19.61
C TYR A 205 -10.32 17.23 -19.52
N TYR A 206 -11.39 18.02 -19.36
CA TYR A 206 -12.75 17.49 -19.24
C TYR A 206 -13.24 16.78 -20.52
N GLU A 207 -12.60 17.01 -21.68
CA GLU A 207 -12.88 16.26 -22.93
C GLU A 207 -12.28 14.85 -22.93
N SER A 208 -11.31 14.56 -22.04
CA SER A 208 -10.56 13.29 -21.98
C SER A 208 -10.44 12.68 -20.58
N SER A 209 -11.10 13.28 -19.59
CA SER A 209 -11.12 12.88 -18.19
C SER A 209 -11.63 11.43 -18.02
N PRO A 210 -10.87 10.55 -17.33
CA PRO A 210 -11.29 9.17 -17.10
C PRO A 210 -12.46 9.12 -16.11
N ALA A 211 -13.38 8.17 -16.32
CA ALA A 211 -14.61 8.10 -15.54
C ALA A 211 -14.40 7.73 -14.06
N SER A 212 -13.34 6.99 -13.70
CA SER A 212 -13.08 6.59 -12.30
C SER A 212 -11.87 7.34 -11.74
N ASN A 213 -12.04 7.91 -10.54
CA ASN A 213 -11.01 8.58 -9.74
C ASN A 213 -10.00 9.45 -10.54
N PRO A 214 -10.44 10.41 -11.37
CA PRO A 214 -9.55 11.27 -12.14
C PRO A 214 -8.64 12.12 -11.25
N THR A 215 -7.38 12.23 -11.66
CA THR A 215 -6.26 12.89 -10.96
C THR A 215 -5.64 14.06 -11.73
N GLY A 216 -6.28 14.47 -12.82
CA GLY A 216 -5.77 15.48 -13.76
C GLY A 216 -4.86 14.89 -14.85
N PRO A 217 -4.23 15.75 -15.66
CA PRO A 217 -3.15 15.36 -16.57
C PRO A 217 -1.92 14.90 -15.79
N ASN A 218 -1.13 13.97 -16.35
CA ASN A 218 0.11 13.49 -15.74
C ASN A 218 1.21 14.56 -15.59
N THR A 219 1.14 15.65 -16.38
CA THR A 219 2.15 16.70 -16.48
C THR A 219 1.51 18.06 -16.74
N GLY A 220 2.07 19.14 -16.17
CA GLY A 220 1.66 20.52 -16.45
C GLY A 220 2.62 21.54 -15.82
N GLU A 221 2.31 22.83 -15.99
CA GLU A 221 3.11 23.95 -15.45
C GLU A 221 2.41 24.67 -14.28
N ILE A 222 1.12 24.43 -14.11
CA ILE A 222 0.20 25.18 -13.24
C ILE A 222 -0.74 24.20 -12.52
N ARG A 223 -0.97 24.39 -11.22
CA ARG A 223 -1.82 23.53 -10.40
C ARG A 223 -3.22 24.10 -10.25
N VAL A 224 -4.22 23.23 -10.10
CA VAL A 224 -5.63 23.60 -9.92
C VAL A 224 -5.87 24.31 -8.59
N LEU A 225 -6.70 25.36 -8.64
CA LEU A 225 -7.26 26.09 -7.51
C LEU A 225 -8.80 26.14 -7.63
N ARG A 226 -9.50 25.90 -6.52
CA ARG A 226 -10.98 25.89 -6.46
C ARG A 226 -11.54 26.78 -5.33
N GLY A 227 -12.85 27.02 -5.35
CA GLY A 227 -13.60 27.68 -4.25
C GLY A 227 -13.78 29.20 -4.34
N GLY A 228 -12.80 29.95 -4.83
CA GLY A 228 -12.81 31.41 -4.68
C GLY A 228 -12.39 31.88 -3.28
N SER A 229 -12.16 33.18 -3.11
CA SER A 229 -11.70 33.77 -1.83
C SER A 229 -12.58 34.93 -1.37
N TRP A 230 -12.31 35.45 -0.15
CA TRP A 230 -12.93 36.65 0.41
C TRP A 230 -12.87 37.87 -0.53
N ASN A 231 -11.87 37.94 -1.43
CA ASN A 231 -11.72 39.04 -2.39
C ASN A 231 -12.38 38.78 -3.76
N ASN A 232 -13.29 37.81 -3.88
CA ASN A 232 -13.88 37.42 -5.15
C ASN A 232 -15.43 37.48 -5.15
N TYR A 233 -16.02 37.49 -6.34
CA TYR A 233 -17.44 37.80 -6.57
C TYR A 233 -18.24 36.56 -7.02
N LYS A 234 -19.54 36.73 -7.29
CA LYS A 234 -20.48 35.65 -7.65
C LYS A 234 -19.95 34.60 -8.64
N LYS A 235 -19.41 35.00 -9.80
CA LYS A 235 -19.01 34.03 -10.86
C LYS A 235 -17.93 33.04 -10.39
N THR A 236 -17.01 33.50 -9.55
CA THR A 236 -15.88 32.74 -8.99
C THR A 236 -16.23 31.84 -7.80
N LEU A 237 -17.40 32.02 -7.17
CA LEU A 237 -17.89 31.13 -6.11
C LEU A 237 -18.74 29.97 -6.65
N ARG A 238 -18.91 29.85 -7.97
CA ARG A 238 -19.66 28.72 -8.54
C ARG A 238 -18.88 27.43 -8.32
N LEU A 239 -19.58 26.36 -7.96
CA LEU A 239 -19.05 25.03 -7.68
C LEU A 239 -18.10 24.52 -8.76
N THR A 240 -18.38 24.87 -10.02
CA THR A 240 -17.70 24.44 -11.24
C THR A 240 -16.49 25.31 -11.61
N HIS A 241 -16.33 26.48 -11.00
CA HIS A 241 -15.34 27.47 -11.43
C HIS A 241 -13.91 26.98 -11.13
N ARG A 242 -13.14 26.79 -12.19
CA ARG A 242 -11.74 26.36 -12.16
C ARG A 242 -10.81 27.56 -12.16
N SER A 243 -9.80 27.58 -11.31
CA SER A 243 -8.68 28.52 -11.39
C SER A 243 -7.35 27.76 -11.30
N TYR A 244 -6.24 28.47 -11.46
CA TYR A 244 -4.91 27.88 -11.50
C TYR A 244 -3.82 28.91 -11.23
N HIS A 245 -2.74 28.47 -10.57
CA HIS A 245 -1.51 29.24 -10.41
C HIS A 245 -0.29 28.31 -10.60
N ALA A 246 0.88 28.88 -10.88
CA ALA A 246 2.12 28.11 -10.88
C ALA A 246 2.42 27.57 -9.47
N PRO A 247 2.96 26.35 -9.32
CA PRO A 247 3.04 25.65 -8.03
C PRO A 247 3.88 26.35 -6.96
N SER A 248 4.71 27.33 -7.33
CA SER A 248 5.59 28.11 -6.44
C SER A 248 5.00 29.46 -5.97
N VAL A 249 3.72 29.75 -6.27
CA VAL A 249 3.09 31.06 -6.01
C VAL A 249 2.46 31.14 -4.62
N ARG A 250 2.99 32.04 -3.77
CA ARG A 250 2.55 32.28 -2.38
C ARG A 250 1.60 33.49 -2.22
N TYR A 251 0.37 33.40 -2.73
CA TYR A 251 -0.64 34.47 -2.57
C TYR A 251 -1.34 34.47 -1.20
N SER A 252 -1.89 35.64 -0.82
CA SER A 252 -2.72 35.82 0.39
C SER A 252 -4.16 35.31 0.23
N LEU A 253 -4.57 34.98 -0.99
CA LEU A 253 -5.91 34.47 -1.30
C LEU A 253 -5.94 32.93 -1.45
N SER A 254 -4.80 32.26 -1.29
CA SER A 254 -4.64 30.82 -1.52
C SER A 254 -4.23 30.11 -0.24
N GLY A 255 -5.03 29.11 0.12
CA GLY A 255 -4.78 28.11 1.15
C GLY A 255 -5.09 26.72 0.60
N PHE A 256 -5.54 25.81 1.46
CA PHE A 256 -5.86 24.43 1.08
C PHE A 256 -6.68 23.71 2.16
N ARG A 257 -7.22 22.54 1.79
CA ARG A 257 -7.65 21.49 2.72
C ARG A 257 -7.09 20.15 2.25
N THR A 258 -7.12 19.12 3.09
CA THR A 258 -6.56 17.80 2.77
C THR A 258 -7.60 16.68 2.84
N VAL A 259 -7.27 15.55 2.22
CA VAL A 259 -8.07 14.32 2.20
C VAL A 259 -7.22 13.11 2.57
N SER A 260 -7.87 12.03 2.97
CA SER A 260 -7.25 10.71 3.15
C SER A 260 -8.18 9.66 2.57
N SER A 261 -7.67 8.77 1.71
CA SER A 261 -8.47 7.68 1.15
C SER A 261 -9.01 6.81 2.30
N VAL A 262 -10.27 6.37 2.24
CA VAL A 262 -10.83 5.54 3.32
C VAL A 262 -10.08 4.21 3.30
N ARG A 263 -9.22 3.98 4.30
CA ARG A 263 -8.70 2.66 4.63
C ARG A 263 -9.85 1.79 5.18
N THR A 264 -10.74 1.37 4.29
CA THR A 264 -11.65 0.27 4.56
C THR A 264 -10.77 -0.93 4.94
N LYS A 265 -11.06 -1.54 6.09
CA LYS A 265 -10.77 -2.96 6.23
C LYS A 265 -11.77 -3.71 5.34
N GLN A 266 -11.49 -3.70 4.03
CA GLN A 266 -12.10 -4.60 3.06
C GLN A 266 -11.91 -6.03 3.60
N VAL A 267 -12.99 -6.64 4.07
CA VAL A 267 -12.99 -8.04 4.50
C VAL A 267 -13.03 -8.90 3.24
N GLY A 268 -11.89 -8.94 2.54
CA GLY A 268 -11.76 -9.54 1.22
C GLY A 268 -10.65 -8.98 0.33
N ALA A 269 -9.99 -7.86 0.67
CA ALA A 269 -8.83 -7.39 -0.10
C ALA A 269 -7.69 -8.42 0.00
N LEU A 270 -7.24 -8.94 -1.15
CA LEU A 270 -6.16 -9.92 -1.20
C LEU A 270 -4.82 -9.21 -0.96
N ILE A 271 -4.11 -9.62 0.10
CA ILE A 271 -2.83 -9.01 0.46
C ILE A 271 -1.82 -9.28 -0.65
N GLY A 272 -1.42 -8.26 -1.40
CA GLY A 272 -0.52 -8.39 -2.56
C GLY A 272 -1.17 -8.17 -3.91
N ASP A 273 -2.49 -8.00 -3.97
CA ASP A 273 -3.19 -7.40 -5.12
C ASP A 273 -2.82 -5.91 -5.16
N ILE A 274 -2.18 -5.46 -6.24
CA ILE A 274 -1.63 -4.09 -6.38
C ILE A 274 -2.24 -3.38 -7.59
N ASN A 275 -2.77 -4.11 -8.56
CA ASN A 275 -3.54 -3.54 -9.66
C ASN A 275 -5.05 -3.42 -9.34
N GLU A 276 -5.50 -3.97 -8.21
CA GLU A 276 -6.88 -4.04 -7.73
C GLU A 276 -7.83 -4.83 -8.67
N ASP A 277 -7.30 -5.81 -9.43
CA ASP A 277 -8.07 -6.68 -10.34
C ASP A 277 -8.75 -7.87 -9.64
N GLY A 278 -8.42 -8.13 -8.38
CA GLY A 278 -8.97 -9.21 -7.56
C GLY A 278 -8.23 -10.54 -7.67
N ILE A 279 -7.07 -10.60 -8.34
CA ILE A 279 -6.31 -11.84 -8.61
C ILE A 279 -4.81 -11.61 -8.41
N VAL A 280 -4.27 -11.88 -7.21
CA VAL A 280 -2.82 -11.75 -6.97
C VAL A 280 -2.02 -12.67 -7.90
N ASN A 281 -1.22 -12.08 -8.78
CA ASN A 281 -0.53 -12.78 -9.85
C ASN A 281 0.82 -12.12 -10.25
N ILE A 282 1.42 -12.59 -11.35
CA ILE A 282 2.73 -12.12 -11.81
C ILE A 282 2.75 -10.62 -12.16
N PHE A 283 1.62 -10.03 -12.56
CA PHE A 283 1.53 -8.60 -12.86
C PHE A 283 1.72 -7.74 -11.61
N ASP A 284 1.15 -8.10 -10.46
CA ASP A 284 1.37 -7.39 -9.17
C ASP A 284 2.83 -7.42 -8.75
N LEU A 285 3.47 -8.59 -8.90
CA LEU A 285 4.90 -8.75 -8.61
C LEU A 285 5.76 -7.87 -9.52
N VAL A 286 5.41 -7.76 -10.82
CA VAL A 286 6.08 -6.87 -11.78
C VAL A 286 5.87 -5.40 -11.40
N ILE A 287 4.68 -5.02 -10.96
CA ILE A 287 4.35 -3.66 -10.52
C ILE A 287 5.17 -3.28 -9.27
N ALA A 288 5.25 -4.15 -8.26
CA ALA A 288 6.08 -3.94 -7.07
C ALA A 288 7.59 -3.92 -7.40
N VAL A 289 8.08 -4.78 -8.31
CA VAL A 289 9.46 -4.73 -8.80
C VAL A 289 9.76 -3.38 -9.47
N GLY A 290 8.77 -2.77 -10.15
CA GLY A 290 8.85 -1.41 -10.68
C GLY A 290 9.02 -0.30 -9.61
N SER A 291 8.87 -0.65 -8.33
CA SER A 291 9.12 0.23 -7.17
C SER A 291 10.23 -0.24 -6.23
N PHE A 292 10.90 -1.37 -6.51
CA PHE A 292 11.91 -1.94 -5.62
C PHE A 292 13.01 -0.95 -5.24
N ARG A 293 13.29 -0.81 -3.94
CA ARG A 293 14.18 0.17 -3.29
C ARG A 293 13.72 1.64 -3.31
N LYS A 294 12.51 1.97 -3.77
CA LYS A 294 11.92 3.30 -3.49
C LYS A 294 11.57 3.39 -2.01
N MET A 295 11.66 4.60 -1.44
CA MET A 295 11.34 4.91 -0.05
C MET A 295 10.42 6.14 0.00
N GLY A 296 9.36 6.09 0.82
CA GLY A 296 8.30 7.10 0.89
C GLY A 296 6.95 6.51 1.29
N THR A 297 5.97 7.37 1.57
CA THR A 297 4.58 6.98 1.87
C THR A 297 3.82 6.60 0.61
N ASP A 298 2.85 5.69 0.74
CA ASP A 298 1.91 5.28 -0.31
C ASP A 298 2.60 4.81 -1.61
N LEU A 299 3.71 4.08 -1.47
CA LEU A 299 4.42 3.49 -2.60
C LEU A 299 3.62 2.33 -3.21
N VAL A 300 3.35 2.41 -4.52
CA VAL A 300 2.82 1.29 -5.30
C VAL A 300 3.79 0.10 -5.19
N GLY A 301 3.38 -0.95 -4.47
CA GLY A 301 4.20 -2.12 -4.14
C GLY A 301 4.66 -2.24 -2.69
N ASP A 302 4.38 -1.25 -1.82
CA ASP A 302 4.57 -1.36 -0.36
C ASP A 302 3.30 -2.00 0.23
N VAL A 303 3.35 -3.31 0.44
CA VAL A 303 2.20 -4.12 0.88
C VAL A 303 2.29 -4.48 2.36
N ASN A 304 3.42 -4.17 3.02
CA ASN A 304 3.59 -4.34 4.46
C ASN A 304 3.37 -3.02 5.26
N GLY A 305 3.48 -1.85 4.60
CA GLY A 305 3.31 -0.53 5.18
C GLY A 305 4.58 0.07 5.82
N ASP A 306 5.78 -0.44 5.49
CA ASP A 306 7.06 -0.03 6.08
C ASP A 306 7.68 1.22 5.43
N ASN A 307 7.10 1.72 4.32
CA ASN A 307 7.54 2.87 3.51
C ASN A 307 8.80 2.61 2.66
N LEU A 308 9.14 1.35 2.39
CA LEU A 308 10.30 0.95 1.58
C LEU A 308 10.00 -0.34 0.78
N VAL A 309 9.60 -0.23 -0.49
CA VAL A 309 9.32 -1.43 -1.31
C VAL A 309 10.55 -2.31 -1.44
N ASN A 310 10.50 -3.51 -0.85
CA ASN A 310 11.66 -4.37 -0.66
C ASN A 310 11.34 -5.86 -0.87
N ILE A 311 12.21 -6.76 -0.41
CA ILE A 311 12.04 -8.21 -0.63
C ILE A 311 10.89 -8.80 0.20
N PHE A 312 10.55 -8.21 1.35
CA PHE A 312 9.41 -8.63 2.16
C PHE A 312 8.10 -8.43 1.38
N ASP A 313 7.93 -7.32 0.66
CA ASP A 313 6.76 -7.07 -0.20
C ASP A 313 6.64 -8.10 -1.31
N LEU A 314 7.72 -8.33 -2.05
CA LEU A 314 7.74 -9.33 -3.13
C LEU A 314 7.45 -10.75 -2.61
N VAL A 315 7.87 -11.09 -1.40
CA VAL A 315 7.54 -12.35 -0.72
C VAL A 315 6.07 -12.41 -0.28
N ILE A 316 5.49 -11.29 0.18
CA ILE A 316 4.06 -11.20 0.53
C ILE A 316 3.19 -11.38 -0.71
N ILE A 317 3.50 -10.68 -1.81
CA ILE A 317 2.80 -10.76 -3.09
C ILE A 317 2.89 -12.20 -3.65
N ALA A 318 4.11 -12.76 -3.74
CA ALA A 318 4.31 -14.13 -4.21
C ALA A 318 3.66 -15.19 -3.30
N GLY A 319 3.62 -14.96 -1.99
CA GLY A 319 2.93 -15.81 -1.00
C GLY A 319 1.40 -15.77 -1.09
N SER A 320 0.85 -14.81 -1.84
CA SER A 320 -0.58 -14.69 -2.11
C SER A 320 -1.02 -15.15 -3.49
N PHE A 321 -0.08 -15.55 -4.36
CA PHE A 321 -0.39 -16.09 -5.69
C PHE A 321 -1.42 -17.23 -5.61
N GLY A 322 -2.58 -17.01 -6.24
CA GLY A 322 -3.63 -18.03 -6.35
C GLY A 322 -4.34 -18.42 -5.05
N GLN A 323 -4.31 -17.60 -3.99
CA GLN A 323 -5.17 -17.84 -2.82
C GLN A 323 -6.66 -17.84 -3.25
N LEU A 324 -7.56 -18.78 -2.92
CA LEU A 324 -7.53 -20.14 -2.35
C LEU A 324 -6.20 -20.73 -1.85
N LEU A 325 -5.86 -20.38 -0.61
CA LEU A 325 -4.91 -21.05 0.29
C LEU A 325 -4.10 -22.22 -0.32
N VAL A 326 -2.93 -21.92 -0.89
CA VAL A 326 -1.97 -22.95 -1.32
C VAL A 326 -1.62 -23.81 -0.10
N SER A 327 -1.95 -25.10 -0.17
CA SER A 327 -1.70 -26.03 0.95
C SER A 327 -0.20 -26.10 1.30
N PRO A 328 0.17 -26.31 2.58
CA PRO A 328 1.58 -26.52 2.95
C PRO A 328 2.25 -27.66 2.18
N SER A 329 1.48 -28.67 1.75
CA SER A 329 1.94 -29.78 0.91
C SER A 329 2.28 -29.39 -0.54
N THR A 330 1.78 -28.28 -1.07
CA THR A 330 2.21 -27.77 -2.39
C THR A 330 3.48 -26.90 -2.30
N ALA A 331 3.72 -26.25 -1.16
CA ALA A 331 4.90 -25.39 -0.97
C ALA A 331 6.22 -26.19 -0.92
N SER A 332 6.17 -27.48 -0.57
CA SER A 332 7.35 -28.37 -0.52
C SER A 332 7.95 -28.75 -1.89
N GLU A 333 7.31 -28.39 -3.00
CA GLU A 333 7.85 -28.64 -4.36
C GLU A 333 8.74 -27.49 -4.90
N ILE A 334 8.84 -26.36 -4.18
CA ILE A 334 9.62 -25.20 -4.61
C ILE A 334 11.13 -25.49 -4.52
N MET A 335 11.77 -25.74 -5.67
CA MET A 335 13.20 -26.03 -5.80
C MET A 335 14.08 -24.78 -5.61
N LEU A 336 14.23 -24.33 -4.36
CA LEU A 336 15.09 -23.19 -4.00
C LEU A 336 16.59 -23.50 -4.14
N THR A 337 17.34 -22.56 -4.69
CA THR A 337 18.82 -22.57 -4.68
C THR A 337 19.38 -22.39 -3.26
N THR A 338 20.65 -22.76 -3.07
CA THR A 338 21.34 -22.60 -1.79
C THR A 338 21.49 -21.15 -1.35
N GLN A 339 21.59 -20.19 -2.27
CA GLN A 339 21.62 -18.77 -1.89
C GLN A 339 20.25 -18.31 -1.37
N GLN A 340 19.17 -18.57 -2.11
CA GLN A 340 17.80 -18.25 -1.69
C GLN A 340 17.47 -18.86 -0.32
N LYS A 341 17.91 -20.11 -0.06
CA LYS A 341 17.76 -20.76 1.26
C LYS A 341 18.48 -20.03 2.40
N ARG A 342 19.61 -19.36 2.15
CA ARG A 342 20.32 -18.52 3.14
C ARG A 342 19.61 -17.18 3.33
N ASP A 343 19.21 -16.55 2.24
CA ASP A 343 18.55 -15.23 2.25
C ASP A 343 17.22 -15.30 3.03
N LEU A 344 16.40 -16.32 2.74
CA LEU A 344 15.15 -16.59 3.46
C LEU A 344 15.40 -16.97 4.94
N ALA A 345 16.50 -17.67 5.25
CA ALA A 345 16.82 -18.01 6.64
C ALA A 345 17.25 -16.79 7.48
N PHE A 346 17.99 -15.85 6.87
CA PHE A 346 18.31 -14.55 7.47
C PHE A 346 17.03 -13.73 7.74
N VAL A 347 16.10 -13.71 6.77
CA VAL A 347 14.76 -13.12 6.88
C VAL A 347 13.96 -13.73 8.05
N VAL A 348 13.95 -15.06 8.20
CA VAL A 348 13.29 -15.75 9.33
C VAL A 348 13.93 -15.36 10.67
N ASP A 349 15.27 -15.29 10.74
CA ASP A 349 15.97 -14.89 11.96
C ASP A 349 15.68 -13.43 12.36
N GLN A 350 15.54 -12.50 11.40
CA GLN A 350 15.10 -11.13 11.68
C GLN A 350 13.65 -11.07 12.17
N LEU A 351 12.72 -11.76 11.49
CA LEU A 351 11.31 -11.81 11.89
C LEU A 351 11.14 -12.40 13.30
N LEU A 352 11.92 -13.42 13.68
CA LEU A 352 11.90 -14.02 15.01
C LEU A 352 12.34 -13.05 16.12
N VAL A 353 13.28 -12.14 15.84
CA VAL A 353 13.80 -11.14 16.80
C VAL A 353 12.82 -9.98 17.03
N SER A 354 11.89 -9.71 16.11
CA SER A 354 10.85 -8.68 16.32
C SER A 354 9.98 -8.99 17.55
N SER A 355 9.84 -8.01 18.45
CA SER A 355 9.07 -8.12 19.70
C SER A 355 7.59 -7.77 19.54
N GLN A 356 7.22 -7.13 18.43
CA GLN A 356 5.83 -6.88 18.03
C GLN A 356 5.70 -7.20 16.54
N ARG A 357 5.21 -8.40 16.23
CA ARG A 357 4.85 -8.80 14.85
C ARG A 357 3.38 -8.51 14.59
N SER A 358 3.09 -7.98 13.41
CA SER A 358 1.75 -7.91 12.84
C SER A 358 1.21 -9.31 12.49
N ILE A 359 -0.10 -9.40 12.22
CA ILE A 359 -0.74 -10.63 11.75
C ILE A 359 -0.15 -11.08 10.40
N ALA A 360 0.21 -10.12 9.53
CA ALA A 360 0.85 -10.41 8.24
C ALA A 360 2.24 -11.04 8.43
N GLU A 361 3.11 -10.44 9.26
CA GLU A 361 4.42 -11.02 9.61
C GLU A 361 4.29 -12.40 10.26
N GLU A 362 3.27 -12.64 11.10
CA GLU A 362 3.04 -13.95 11.71
C GLU A 362 2.53 -15.01 10.71
N VAL A 363 1.85 -14.61 9.64
CA VAL A 363 1.49 -15.49 8.52
C VAL A 363 2.72 -15.77 7.64
N VAL A 364 3.46 -14.74 7.25
CA VAL A 364 4.70 -14.84 6.46
C VAL A 364 5.75 -15.69 7.17
N LEU A 365 5.96 -15.49 8.47
CA LEU A 365 6.89 -16.29 9.28
C LEU A 365 6.50 -17.78 9.28
N ARG A 366 5.21 -18.11 9.45
CA ARG A 366 4.73 -19.50 9.38
C ARG A 366 4.90 -20.11 7.99
N TRP A 367 4.64 -19.35 6.92
CA TRP A 367 4.87 -19.79 5.55
C TRP A 367 6.36 -20.05 5.28
N LEU A 368 7.24 -19.11 5.62
CA LEU A 368 8.69 -19.24 5.48
C LEU A 368 9.23 -20.45 6.26
N GLN A 369 8.75 -20.68 7.48
CA GLN A 369 9.11 -21.85 8.30
C GLN A 369 8.62 -23.18 7.69
N SER A 370 7.58 -23.18 6.86
CA SER A 370 7.15 -24.38 6.11
C SER A 370 7.97 -24.62 4.85
N VAL A 371 8.53 -23.57 4.25
CA VAL A 371 9.36 -23.62 3.02
C VAL A 371 10.86 -23.81 3.32
N LEU A 372 11.31 -23.50 4.55
CA LEU A 372 12.65 -23.73 5.06
C LEU A 372 12.64 -24.80 6.18
N PRO A 373 12.79 -26.11 5.87
CA PRO A 373 12.63 -27.15 6.88
C PRO A 373 13.63 -27.09 8.04
N GLU A 374 14.89 -26.73 7.76
CA GLU A 374 15.97 -26.65 8.76
C GLU A 374 17.02 -25.60 8.36
N ARG A 375 17.73 -25.02 9.34
CA ARG A 375 18.91 -24.19 9.07
C ARG A 375 19.98 -25.00 8.33
N LEU A 376 20.44 -24.46 7.20
CA LEU A 376 21.53 -25.03 6.41
C LEU A 376 22.80 -25.21 7.25
N PRO A 377 23.59 -26.28 7.03
CA PRO A 377 24.91 -26.42 7.63
C PRO A 377 25.83 -25.26 7.21
N THR A 378 26.61 -24.75 8.16
CA THR A 378 27.69 -23.79 7.88
C THR A 378 29.00 -24.47 7.51
N THR A 379 29.10 -25.78 7.75
CA THR A 379 30.28 -26.61 7.47
C THR A 379 29.87 -27.92 6.81
N THR A 380 30.77 -28.49 6.00
CA THR A 380 30.62 -29.83 5.46
C THR A 380 31.09 -30.86 6.48
N GLN A 381 30.30 -31.91 6.74
CA GLN A 381 30.71 -33.00 7.64
C GLN A 381 30.16 -34.38 7.23
N LEU A 382 31.01 -35.41 7.38
CA LEU A 382 30.60 -36.81 7.30
C LEU A 382 30.15 -37.31 8.67
N LEU A 383 28.89 -37.75 8.78
CA LEU A 383 28.29 -38.23 10.02
C LEU A 383 28.46 -39.75 10.17
N ALA A 384 28.01 -40.30 11.30
CA ALA A 384 28.02 -41.76 11.50
C ALA A 384 26.98 -42.38 10.57
N ASN A 385 27.37 -43.41 9.81
CA ASN A 385 26.42 -44.29 9.16
C ASN A 385 25.43 -44.86 10.19
N TYR A 386 24.21 -45.15 9.75
CA TYR A 386 23.22 -45.87 10.56
C TYR A 386 23.26 -47.35 10.17
N PRO A 387 24.14 -48.18 10.78
CA PRO A 387 24.12 -49.60 10.51
C PRO A 387 22.85 -50.20 11.11
N ASN A 388 22.11 -50.95 10.30
CA ASN A 388 21.38 -52.09 10.85
C ASN A 388 22.41 -53.22 11.05
N PRO A 389 22.73 -53.65 12.28
CA PRO A 389 23.75 -54.68 12.51
C PRO A 389 23.34 -56.09 12.03
N PHE A 390 22.21 -56.22 11.33
CA PHE A 390 21.70 -57.45 10.73
C PHE A 390 21.31 -57.27 9.25
N ASN A 391 21.74 -56.19 8.58
CA ASN A 391 21.55 -56.00 7.14
C ASN A 391 22.81 -55.38 6.50
N PRO A 392 23.34 -55.92 5.38
CA PRO A 392 24.39 -55.26 4.60
C PRO A 392 24.03 -53.86 4.06
N ASP A 393 22.73 -53.53 3.93
CA ASP A 393 22.28 -52.18 3.60
C ASP A 393 22.67 -51.16 4.68
N THR A 394 23.38 -50.10 4.30
CA THR A 394 23.73 -49.00 5.19
C THR A 394 23.48 -47.63 4.55
N TRP A 395 22.95 -46.74 5.37
CA TRP A 395 22.80 -45.33 5.06
C TRP A 395 23.99 -44.54 5.59
N ILE A 396 24.61 -43.73 4.73
CA ILE A 396 25.78 -42.90 5.03
C ILE A 396 25.33 -41.43 5.03
N PRO A 397 25.00 -40.86 6.20
CA PRO A 397 24.52 -39.50 6.29
C PRO A 397 25.67 -38.49 6.31
N PHE A 398 25.41 -37.31 5.76
CA PHE A 398 26.37 -36.21 5.69
C PHE A 398 25.64 -34.86 5.70
N GLU A 399 26.41 -33.80 5.87
CA GLU A 399 25.96 -32.43 5.76
C GLU A 399 26.92 -31.67 4.82
N LEU A 400 26.38 -30.80 3.96
CA LEU A 400 27.16 -29.97 3.04
C LEU A 400 26.98 -28.49 3.40
N GLY A 401 28.09 -27.78 3.59
CA GLY A 401 28.09 -26.34 3.87
C GLY A 401 27.92 -25.46 2.61
N GLN A 402 28.08 -26.04 1.42
CA GLN A 402 27.98 -25.39 0.11
C GLN A 402 27.61 -26.41 -0.98
N ASP A 403 27.14 -25.93 -2.13
CA ASP A 403 26.88 -26.78 -3.31
C ASP A 403 28.21 -27.32 -3.85
N THR A 404 28.32 -28.63 -4.07
CA THR A 404 29.58 -29.24 -4.50
C THR A 404 29.39 -30.65 -5.08
N GLU A 405 30.39 -31.14 -5.82
CA GLU A 405 30.42 -32.52 -6.29
C GLU A 405 30.72 -33.46 -5.12
N VAL A 406 29.90 -34.49 -4.96
CA VAL A 406 30.00 -35.49 -3.89
C VAL A 406 30.29 -36.87 -4.44
N ILE A 407 31.38 -37.46 -3.96
CA ILE A 407 31.75 -38.85 -4.21
C ILE A 407 31.97 -39.53 -2.87
N ILE A 408 31.35 -40.68 -2.65
CA ILE A 408 31.61 -41.54 -1.50
C ILE A 408 32.35 -42.79 -1.99
N ARG A 409 33.48 -43.10 -1.34
CA ARG A 409 34.30 -44.29 -1.64
C ARG A 409 34.35 -45.20 -0.43
N ILE A 410 34.18 -46.50 -0.67
CA ILE A 410 34.12 -47.53 0.36
C ILE A 410 35.32 -48.45 0.19
N TYR A 411 36.06 -48.68 1.26
CA TYR A 411 37.32 -49.42 1.29
C TYR A 411 37.30 -50.55 2.32
N ASP A 412 38.05 -51.62 2.08
CA ASP A 412 38.32 -52.66 3.06
C ASP A 412 39.43 -52.27 4.05
N VAL A 413 39.79 -53.19 4.96
CA VAL A 413 40.89 -53.00 5.93
C VAL A 413 42.30 -52.97 5.31
N LYS A 414 42.44 -53.22 4.00
CA LYS A 414 43.69 -53.15 3.23
C LYS A 414 43.73 -51.92 2.31
N SER A 415 42.76 -51.00 2.45
CA SER A 415 42.58 -49.82 1.59
C SER A 415 42.29 -50.15 0.11
N GLN A 416 41.79 -51.35 -0.19
CA GLN A 416 41.29 -51.68 -1.53
C GLN A 416 39.90 -51.05 -1.72
N LEU A 417 39.65 -50.42 -2.87
CA LEU A 417 38.34 -49.86 -3.22
C LEU A 417 37.35 -51.01 -3.45
N ILE A 418 36.21 -50.92 -2.78
CA ILE A 418 35.11 -51.91 -2.81
C ILE A 418 33.95 -51.36 -3.63
N ARG A 419 33.59 -50.09 -3.43
CA ARG A 419 32.49 -49.41 -4.12
C ARG A 419 32.80 -47.92 -4.25
N GLN A 420 32.50 -47.35 -5.42
CA GLN A 420 32.34 -45.90 -5.61
C GLN A 420 30.86 -45.54 -5.75
N LEU A 421 30.45 -44.45 -5.09
CA LEU A 421 29.13 -43.86 -5.15
C LEU A 421 29.28 -42.42 -5.62
N GLU A 422 28.98 -42.17 -6.89
CA GLU A 422 28.97 -40.84 -7.48
C GLU A 422 27.58 -40.23 -7.28
N LEU A 423 27.46 -39.26 -6.38
CA LEU A 423 26.22 -38.51 -6.16
C LEU A 423 26.13 -37.28 -7.09
N GLY A 424 27.20 -36.97 -7.82
CA GLY A 424 27.29 -35.81 -8.70
C GLY A 424 27.26 -34.49 -7.93
N MET A 425 26.71 -33.44 -8.56
CA MET A 425 26.51 -32.15 -7.91
C MET A 425 25.36 -32.21 -6.89
N VAL A 426 25.70 -32.08 -5.61
CA VAL A 426 24.74 -32.09 -4.49
C VAL A 426 24.69 -30.68 -3.86
N THR A 427 23.48 -30.24 -3.48
CA THR A 427 23.27 -28.91 -2.90
C THR A 427 23.58 -28.85 -1.39
N ALA A 428 23.85 -27.66 -0.86
CA ALA A 428 24.02 -27.45 0.57
C ALA A 428 22.77 -27.92 1.33
N GLY A 429 22.97 -28.69 2.42
CA GLY A 429 21.86 -29.31 3.12
C GLY A 429 22.25 -30.46 4.04
N ARG A 430 21.23 -31.00 4.70
CA ARG A 430 21.29 -32.09 5.68
C ARG A 430 20.78 -33.39 5.03
N TYR A 431 21.66 -34.37 4.87
CA TYR A 431 21.39 -35.64 4.21
C TYR A 431 21.37 -36.76 5.27
N LEU A 432 20.38 -36.70 6.17
CA LEU A 432 20.36 -37.46 7.43
C LEU A 432 19.43 -38.68 7.41
N THR A 433 18.35 -38.62 6.64
CA THR A 433 17.33 -39.68 6.55
C THR A 433 17.57 -40.58 5.34
N SER A 434 17.06 -41.81 5.37
CA SER A 434 17.19 -42.78 4.27
C SER A 434 16.75 -42.24 2.90
N GLY A 435 15.73 -41.37 2.84
CA GLY A 435 15.33 -40.70 1.59
C GLY A 435 16.31 -39.64 1.05
N ARG A 436 17.46 -39.42 1.70
CA ARG A 436 18.44 -38.36 1.36
C ARG A 436 19.91 -38.76 1.53
N SER A 437 20.26 -39.45 2.61
CA SER A 437 21.63 -39.95 2.86
C SER A 437 22.10 -40.87 1.72
N ALA A 438 23.41 -40.97 1.50
CA ALA A 438 23.93 -41.88 0.50
C ALA A 438 23.63 -43.35 0.86
N TYR A 439 23.24 -44.15 -0.14
CA TYR A 439 22.92 -45.55 0.03
C TYR A 439 24.10 -46.45 -0.37
N TRP A 440 24.36 -47.49 0.43
CA TRP A 440 25.12 -48.65 -0.02
C TRP A 440 24.36 -49.93 0.29
N ASN A 441 24.10 -50.74 -0.74
CA ASN A 441 23.45 -52.05 -0.66
C ASN A 441 24.41 -53.19 -0.28
N GLY A 442 25.59 -52.86 0.25
CA GLY A 442 26.63 -53.85 0.58
C GLY A 442 27.29 -54.53 -0.62
N GLU A 443 27.06 -54.11 -1.86
CA GLU A 443 27.68 -54.72 -3.06
C GLU A 443 28.91 -53.94 -3.56
N THR A 444 29.87 -54.65 -4.15
CA THR A 444 31.00 -54.05 -4.86
C THR A 444 30.59 -53.31 -6.13
N ASP A 445 31.52 -52.59 -6.77
CA ASP A 445 31.35 -52.05 -8.14
C ASP A 445 31.01 -53.12 -9.20
N LYS A 446 31.11 -54.42 -8.88
CA LYS A 446 30.76 -55.56 -9.74
C LYS A 446 29.43 -56.25 -9.38
N GLY A 447 28.72 -55.78 -8.35
CA GLY A 447 27.54 -56.48 -7.82
C GLY A 447 27.86 -57.71 -6.95
N GLU A 448 29.11 -57.89 -6.53
CA GLU A 448 29.49 -58.96 -5.59
C GLU A 448 29.15 -58.52 -4.16
N VAL A 449 28.43 -59.34 -3.38
CA VAL A 449 28.05 -58.98 -2.00
C VAL A 449 29.27 -58.97 -1.08
N ALA A 450 29.46 -57.87 -0.35
CA ALA A 450 30.55 -57.72 0.61
C ALA A 450 30.49 -58.77 1.74
N ALA A 451 31.67 -59.07 2.28
CA ALA A 451 31.86 -59.97 3.42
C ALA A 451 31.49 -59.27 4.74
N ASN A 452 31.24 -60.06 5.79
CA ASN A 452 31.13 -59.52 7.15
C ASN A 452 32.50 -58.98 7.58
N GLY A 453 32.57 -57.75 8.09
CA GLY A 453 33.86 -57.14 8.42
C GLY A 453 33.83 -55.65 8.72
N ILE A 454 35.02 -55.08 8.86
CA ILE A 454 35.24 -53.64 9.02
C ILE A 454 35.47 -53.01 7.65
N TYR A 455 34.78 -51.91 7.38
CA TYR A 455 34.95 -51.11 6.16
C TYR A 455 35.14 -49.65 6.52
N PHE A 456 35.74 -48.89 5.60
CA PHE A 456 35.96 -47.46 5.74
C PHE A 456 35.23 -46.71 4.61
N TYR A 457 34.34 -45.80 4.96
CA TYR A 457 33.67 -44.92 4.01
C TYR A 457 34.31 -43.52 4.06
N GLN A 458 34.65 -43.00 2.89
CA GLN A 458 35.23 -41.68 2.70
C GLN A 458 34.27 -40.81 1.90
N LEU A 459 33.92 -39.64 2.44
CA LEU A 459 33.26 -38.57 1.73
C LEU A 459 34.34 -37.66 1.12
N GLN A 460 34.29 -37.47 -0.20
CA GLN A 460 34.89 -36.33 -0.89
C GLN A 460 33.75 -35.37 -1.28
N ALA A 461 33.90 -34.09 -0.95
CA ALA A 461 32.92 -33.04 -1.21
C ALA A 461 33.70 -31.76 -1.58
N GLY A 462 34.02 -31.61 -2.87
CA GLY A 462 35.02 -30.65 -3.33
C GLY A 462 36.39 -30.86 -2.63
N ASN A 463 36.89 -29.82 -1.96
CA ASN A 463 38.14 -29.88 -1.18
C ASN A 463 38.00 -30.58 0.19
N TYR A 464 36.78 -30.88 0.65
CA TYR A 464 36.57 -31.59 1.91
C TYR A 464 36.75 -33.09 1.70
N ILE A 465 37.63 -33.71 2.49
CA ILE A 465 37.80 -35.17 2.53
C ILE A 465 37.73 -35.65 3.99
N LYS A 466 36.86 -36.63 4.26
CA LYS A 466 36.77 -37.28 5.58
C LYS A 466 36.46 -38.76 5.46
N THR A 467 37.23 -39.58 6.18
CA THR A 467 36.98 -41.03 6.30
C THR A 467 36.41 -41.37 7.68
N ARG A 468 35.51 -42.36 7.74
CA ARG A 468 34.99 -42.98 8.96
C ARG A 468 34.95 -44.50 8.83
N LYS A 469 34.89 -45.19 9.96
CA LYS A 469 34.73 -46.65 10.07
C LYS A 469 33.26 -47.02 10.11
N MET A 470 32.86 -48.06 9.38
CA MET A 470 31.64 -48.85 9.61
C MET A 470 32.00 -50.31 9.91
N VAL A 471 31.00 -51.08 10.33
CA VAL A 471 31.07 -52.53 10.46
C VAL A 471 29.85 -53.09 9.75
N ILE A 472 30.06 -54.07 8.87
CA ILE A 472 28.99 -54.84 8.24
C ILE A 472 28.95 -56.20 8.92
N LEU A 473 27.77 -56.54 9.44
CA LEU A 473 27.45 -57.83 10.05
C LEU A 473 26.19 -58.37 9.35
N LYS A 474 26.15 -59.70 9.19
CA LYS A 474 24.98 -60.51 8.83
C LYS A 474 24.75 -61.45 10.00
#